data_AF-A0A9E3TNM3-F1
#
_entry.id   AF-A0A9E3TNM3-F1
#
_cell.length_a   1.000
_cell.length_b   1.000
_cell.length_c   1.000
_cell.angle_alpha   90.00
_cell.angle_beta   90.00
_cell.angle_gamma   90.00
#
_symmetry.space_group_name_H-M   'P 1'
#
loop_
_entity.id
_entity.type
_entity.pdbx_description
1 polymer ?
#
loop_
_entity_poly.entity_id
_entity_poly.type
_entity_poly.pdbx_seq_one_letter_code
_entity_poly.pdbx_strand_id
1 'polypeptide(L)'
;MNNDHAFDIFEIRAQLNEAAFRNGKRTVCIGSISELLDECSSEQIDTQLQQLKSQLEAQDLILERTGIDRDELCVTQQLRRRQVDPAWMSRAIHAVSMITTIALEMVVPVVAGMWLDQRLGTQFLGLVGMFVGVPLGIWHLTKLSKHSETVDV
;
A
#
# COMPACT_ATOMS: atom_id res chain seq x y z
N MET A 1 -26.12 -19.72 -32.23
CA MET A 1 -25.81 -18.40 -31.65
C MET A 1 -25.09 -18.69 -30.35
N ASN A 2 -23.82 -18.32 -30.28
CA ASN A 2 -22.94 -18.61 -29.15
C ASN A 2 -23.45 -17.89 -27.89
N ASN A 3 -23.68 -18.64 -26.82
CA ASN A 3 -23.75 -18.11 -25.46
C ASN A 3 -22.33 -17.73 -24.99
N ASP A 4 -21.70 -16.76 -25.66
CA ASP A 4 -20.46 -16.10 -25.23
C ASP A 4 -20.76 -14.94 -24.26
N HIS A 5 -21.86 -15.02 -23.51
CA HIS A 5 -22.05 -14.23 -22.28
C HIS A 5 -21.34 -14.92 -21.11
N ALA A 6 -20.10 -15.37 -21.35
CA ALA A 6 -19.20 -15.71 -20.26
C ALA A 6 -18.98 -14.41 -19.50
N PHE A 7 -19.59 -14.31 -18.31
CA PHE A 7 -19.46 -13.22 -17.35
C PHE A 7 -18.04 -12.64 -17.40
N ASP A 8 -17.87 -11.51 -18.08
CA ASP A 8 -16.55 -10.94 -18.22
C ASP A 8 -16.24 -10.23 -16.91
N ILE A 9 -15.47 -10.91 -16.07
CA ILE A 9 -14.98 -10.41 -14.79
C ILE A 9 -14.29 -9.04 -14.98
N PHE A 10 -13.68 -8.79 -16.15
CA PHE A 10 -13.08 -7.48 -16.45
C PHE A 10 -14.14 -6.38 -16.61
N GLU A 11 -15.28 -6.67 -17.23
CA GLU A 11 -16.37 -5.71 -17.38
C GLU A 11 -17.00 -5.37 -16.02
N ILE A 12 -17.25 -6.37 -15.18
CA ILE A 12 -17.74 -6.18 -13.81
C ILE A 12 -16.77 -5.32 -13.02
N ARG A 13 -15.46 -5.53 -13.18
CA ARG A 13 -14.43 -4.73 -12.51
C ARG A 13 -14.38 -3.30 -13.03
N ALA A 14 -14.57 -3.09 -14.32
CA ALA A 14 -14.66 -1.75 -14.91
C ALA A 14 -15.87 -0.98 -14.37
N GLN A 15 -17.03 -1.63 -14.33
CA GLN A 15 -18.25 -1.06 -13.74
C GLN A 15 -18.11 -0.79 -12.24
N LEU A 16 -17.48 -1.70 -11.49
CA LEU A 16 -17.18 -1.51 -10.06
C LEU A 16 -16.26 -0.31 -9.83
N ASN A 17 -15.22 -0.14 -10.65
CA ASN A 17 -14.34 1.01 -10.56
C ASN A 17 -15.06 2.32 -10.87
N GLU A 18 -15.93 2.34 -11.89
CA GLU A 18 -16.71 3.53 -12.23
C GLU A 18 -17.74 3.88 -11.15
N ALA A 19 -18.47 2.89 -10.62
CA ALA A 19 -19.44 3.09 -9.55
C ALA A 19 -18.77 3.56 -8.25
N ALA A 20 -17.60 2.98 -7.91
CA ALA A 20 -16.78 3.41 -6.79
C ALA A 20 -16.34 4.87 -6.92
N PHE A 21 -15.98 5.29 -8.14
CA PHE A 21 -15.52 6.65 -8.41
C PHE A 21 -16.65 7.69 -8.33
N ARG A 22 -17.84 7.40 -8.89
CA ARG A 22 -18.95 8.36 -8.93
C ARG A 22 -19.67 8.50 -7.59
N ASN A 23 -19.94 7.38 -6.92
CA ASN A 23 -20.88 7.34 -5.80
C ASN A 23 -20.20 7.05 -4.45
N GLY A 24 -18.90 6.79 -4.44
CA GLY A 24 -18.18 6.32 -3.24
C GLY A 24 -18.65 4.95 -2.74
N LYS A 25 -19.56 4.29 -3.47
CA LYS A 25 -20.11 2.96 -3.16
C LYS A 25 -19.44 1.93 -4.06
N ARG A 26 -18.91 0.85 -3.48
CA ARG A 26 -18.24 -0.25 -4.19
C ARG A 26 -19.17 -1.45 -4.38
N THR A 27 -20.39 -1.15 -4.78
CA THR A 27 -21.44 -2.13 -4.98
C THR A 27 -21.96 -1.94 -6.38
N VAL A 28 -21.92 -2.99 -7.19
CA VAL A 28 -22.50 -2.99 -8.54
C VAL A 28 -23.51 -4.11 -8.62
N CYS A 29 -24.73 -3.77 -9.02
CA CYS A 29 -25.76 -4.74 -9.37
C CYS A 29 -25.43 -5.25 -10.77
N ILE A 30 -25.28 -6.57 -10.91
CA ILE A 30 -24.94 -7.18 -12.21
C ILE A 30 -26.20 -7.53 -13.00
N GLY A 31 -27.36 -7.65 -12.33
CA GLY A 31 -28.64 -7.94 -12.95
C GLY A 31 -29.53 -8.81 -12.05
N SER A 32 -30.69 -9.19 -12.58
CA SER A 32 -31.57 -10.16 -11.91
C SER A 32 -31.11 -11.61 -12.18
N ILE A 33 -31.27 -12.50 -11.22
CA ILE A 33 -30.93 -13.93 -11.38
C ILE A 33 -31.78 -14.52 -12.50
N SER A 34 -33.06 -14.12 -12.60
CA SER A 34 -33.93 -14.52 -13.69
C SER A 34 -33.43 -14.12 -15.09
N GLU A 35 -32.89 -12.91 -15.29
CA GLU A 35 -32.33 -12.53 -16.61
C GLU A 35 -31.01 -13.23 -16.91
N LEU A 36 -30.19 -13.45 -15.88
CA LEU A 36 -28.86 -14.03 -16.03
C LEU A 36 -28.88 -15.54 -16.23
N LEU A 37 -29.93 -16.22 -15.76
CA LEU A 37 -30.04 -17.67 -15.71
C LEU A 37 -31.39 -18.16 -16.25
N ASP A 38 -31.99 -17.42 -17.19
CA ASP A 38 -33.32 -17.66 -17.79
C ASP A 38 -33.49 -19.09 -18.37
N GLU A 39 -32.37 -19.76 -18.72
CA GLU A 39 -32.36 -21.13 -19.28
C GLU A 39 -31.91 -22.22 -18.28
N CYS A 40 -31.60 -21.89 -17.02
CA CYS A 40 -31.04 -22.84 -16.05
C CYS A 40 -32.10 -23.42 -15.10
N SER A 41 -32.00 -24.73 -14.81
CA SER A 41 -32.78 -25.37 -13.75
C SER A 41 -32.36 -24.85 -12.37
N SER A 42 -33.28 -24.83 -11.39
CA SER A 42 -33.01 -24.33 -10.03
C SER A 42 -31.81 -24.98 -9.36
N GLU A 43 -31.53 -26.25 -9.66
CA GLU A 43 -30.38 -26.99 -9.12
C GLU A 43 -29.04 -26.58 -9.80
N GLN A 44 -29.10 -26.19 -11.07
CA GLN A 44 -27.95 -25.68 -11.82
C GLN A 44 -27.60 -24.26 -11.41
N ILE A 45 -28.61 -23.44 -11.09
CA ILE A 45 -28.45 -22.07 -10.60
C ILE A 45 -27.58 -22.04 -9.33
N ASP A 46 -27.90 -22.88 -8.34
CA ASP A 46 -27.14 -22.92 -7.09
C ASP A 46 -25.70 -23.37 -7.30
N THR A 47 -25.47 -24.33 -8.21
CA THR A 47 -24.13 -24.84 -8.53
C THR A 47 -23.29 -23.77 -9.25
N GLN A 48 -23.87 -23.06 -10.21
CA GLN A 48 -23.20 -21.95 -10.92
C GLN A 48 -22.91 -20.78 -9.99
N LEU A 49 -23.84 -20.44 -9.09
CA LEU A 49 -23.69 -19.35 -8.14
C LEU A 49 -22.61 -19.67 -7.09
N GLN A 50 -22.52 -20.92 -6.63
CA GLN A 50 -21.42 -21.41 -5.81
C GLN A 50 -20.07 -21.30 -6.53
N GLN A 51 -20.00 -21.71 -7.79
CA GLN A 51 -18.78 -21.62 -8.59
C GLN A 51 -18.35 -20.16 -8.80
N LEU A 52 -19.28 -19.28 -9.16
CA LEU A 52 -19.02 -17.85 -9.32
C LEU A 52 -18.57 -17.20 -8.00
N LYS A 53 -19.23 -17.55 -6.89
CA LYS A 53 -18.83 -17.09 -5.55
C LYS A 53 -17.39 -17.49 -5.23
N SER A 54 -16.99 -18.72 -5.54
CA SER A 54 -15.61 -19.17 -5.32
C SER A 54 -14.58 -18.40 -6.16
N GLN A 55 -14.92 -18.05 -7.41
CA GLN A 55 -14.06 -17.26 -8.30
C GLN A 55 -13.96 -15.80 -7.86
N LEU A 56 -15.05 -15.23 -7.36
CA LEU A 56 -15.09 -13.88 -6.81
C LEU A 56 -14.34 -13.78 -5.49
N GLU A 57 -14.47 -14.76 -4.60
CA GLU A 57 -13.72 -14.82 -3.33
C GLU A 57 -12.20 -14.88 -3.57
N ALA A 58 -11.75 -15.58 -4.61
CA ALA A 58 -10.34 -15.58 -5.01
C ALA A 58 -9.81 -14.19 -5.42
N GLN A 59 -10.70 -13.23 -5.70
CA GLN A 59 -10.39 -11.86 -6.11
C GLN A 59 -10.81 -10.79 -5.09
N ASP A 60 -11.05 -11.17 -3.82
CA ASP A 60 -11.54 -10.27 -2.75
C ASP A 60 -12.90 -9.60 -3.07
N LEU A 61 -13.73 -10.25 -3.88
CA LEU A 61 -15.08 -9.82 -4.23
C LEU A 61 -16.09 -10.69 -3.47
N ILE A 62 -17.10 -10.07 -2.85
CA ILE A 62 -18.20 -10.79 -2.20
C ILE A 62 -19.46 -10.61 -3.02
N LEU A 63 -20.08 -11.74 -3.32
CA LEU A 63 -21.41 -11.78 -3.90
C LEU A 63 -22.46 -11.71 -2.80
N GLU A 64 -23.24 -10.64 -2.76
CA GLU A 64 -24.35 -10.47 -1.81
C GLU A 64 -25.68 -10.43 -2.56
N ARG A 65 -26.64 -11.21 -2.08
CA ARG A 65 -28.03 -11.14 -2.57
C ARG A 65 -28.74 -10.04 -1.80
N THR A 66 -29.17 -8.99 -2.48
CA THR A 66 -29.85 -7.86 -1.83
C THR A 66 -31.22 -8.30 -1.30
N GLY A 67 -31.55 -7.91 -0.07
CA GLY A 67 -32.81 -8.29 0.58
C GLY A 67 -34.02 -7.45 0.14
N ILE A 68 -33.81 -6.39 -0.63
CA ILE A 68 -34.87 -5.46 -1.09
C ILE A 68 -35.61 -6.05 -2.29
N ASP A 69 -34.90 -6.73 -3.19
CA ASP A 69 -35.48 -7.52 -4.27
C ASP A 69 -34.74 -8.86 -4.34
N ARG A 70 -35.44 -9.99 -4.11
CA ARG A 70 -34.80 -11.31 -3.96
C ARG A 70 -34.14 -11.81 -5.24
N ASP A 71 -34.30 -11.08 -6.32
CA ASP A 71 -33.77 -11.42 -7.63
C ASP A 71 -32.47 -10.68 -7.97
N GLU A 72 -32.11 -9.60 -7.27
CA GLU A 72 -30.92 -8.83 -7.63
C GLU A 72 -29.62 -9.43 -7.05
N LEU A 73 -28.65 -9.62 -7.95
CA LEU A 73 -27.31 -10.08 -7.61
C LEU A 73 -26.34 -8.88 -7.56
N CYS A 74 -25.83 -8.57 -6.37
CA CYS A 74 -24.87 -7.49 -6.16
C CYS A 74 -23.48 -8.05 -5.89
N VAL A 75 -22.47 -7.49 -6.55
CA VAL A 75 -21.07 -7.73 -6.19
C VAL A 75 -20.57 -6.53 -5.40
N THR A 76 -20.09 -6.82 -4.19
CA THR A 76 -19.45 -5.87 -3.30
C THR A 76 -17.95 -6.15 -3.29
N GLN A 77 -17.14 -5.16 -3.66
CA GLN A 77 -15.70 -5.30 -3.53
C GLN A 77 -15.29 -5.09 -2.07
N GLN A 78 -14.89 -6.17 -1.39
CA GLN A 78 -14.21 -6.05 -0.12
C GLN A 78 -12.78 -5.57 -0.39
N LEU A 79 -12.59 -4.25 -0.43
CA LEU A 79 -11.25 -3.77 -0.16
C LEU A 79 -10.91 -4.22 1.25
N ARG A 80 -10.00 -5.18 1.34
CA ARG A 80 -9.22 -5.45 2.53
C ARG A 80 -8.61 -4.10 2.90
N ARG A 81 -9.29 -3.35 3.78
CA ARG A 81 -8.77 -2.09 4.34
C ARG A 81 -7.46 -2.52 4.95
N ARG A 82 -6.37 -2.25 4.25
CA ARG A 82 -5.05 -2.32 4.83
C ARG A 82 -5.12 -1.31 5.94
N GLN A 83 -5.35 -1.78 7.16
CA GLN A 83 -5.36 -0.92 8.34
C GLN A 83 -4.00 -0.26 8.32
N VAL A 84 -4.00 1.03 8.02
CA VAL A 84 -2.80 1.83 8.01
C VAL A 84 -2.41 1.94 9.47
N ASP A 85 -1.44 1.12 9.87
CA ASP A 85 -0.93 1.10 11.24
C ASP A 85 -0.50 2.52 11.61
N PRO A 86 -1.17 3.20 12.57
CA PRO A 86 -0.89 4.60 12.91
C PRO A 86 0.57 4.84 13.31
N ALA A 87 1.33 3.78 13.64
CA ALA A 87 2.75 3.86 13.92
C ALA A 87 3.64 4.16 12.70
N TRP A 88 3.14 4.13 11.46
CA TRP A 88 3.96 4.39 10.26
C TRP A 88 4.59 5.80 10.28
N MET A 89 3.84 6.80 10.77
CA MET A 89 4.32 8.18 10.86
C MET A 89 5.45 8.31 11.90
N SER A 90 5.30 7.66 13.05
CA SER A 90 6.32 7.64 14.10
C SER A 90 7.63 7.00 13.60
N ARG A 91 7.53 5.85 12.91
CA ARG A 91 8.67 5.17 12.30
C ARG A 91 9.37 6.04 11.25
N ALA A 92 8.61 6.75 10.42
CA ALA A 92 9.15 7.68 9.44
C ALA A 92 9.90 8.85 10.10
N ILE A 93 9.31 9.50 11.09
CA ILE A 93 9.94 10.62 11.82
C ILE A 93 11.22 10.17 12.54
N HIS A 94 11.21 8.98 13.12
CA HIS A 94 12.38 8.40 13.77
C HIS A 94 13.51 8.20 12.76
N ALA A 95 13.24 7.59 11.60
CA ALA A 95 14.23 7.40 10.54
C ALA A 95 14.82 8.74 10.04
N VAL A 96 13.97 9.74 9.81
CA VAL A 96 14.40 11.07 9.37
C VAL A 96 15.28 11.74 10.43
N SER A 97 14.88 11.69 11.70
CA SER A 97 15.65 12.28 12.81
C SER A 97 17.04 11.65 12.94
N MET A 98 17.15 10.32 12.78
CA MET A 98 18.43 9.63 12.81
C MET A 98 19.35 10.06 11.66
N ILE A 99 18.84 10.08 10.41
CA ILE A 99 19.62 10.51 9.24
C ILE A 99 20.09 11.96 9.43
N THR A 100 19.21 12.83 9.91
CA THR A 100 19.52 14.25 10.17
C THR A 100 20.62 14.40 11.22
N THR A 101 20.58 13.60 12.28
CA THR A 101 21.61 13.61 13.33
C THR A 101 22.97 13.21 12.78
N ILE A 102 23.03 12.15 11.97
CA ILE A 102 24.29 11.71 11.36
C ILE A 102 24.81 12.76 10.38
N ALA A 103 23.93 13.37 9.57
CA ALA A 103 24.33 14.47 8.69
C ALA A 103 24.91 15.66 9.48
N LEU A 104 24.34 15.99 10.63
CA LEU A 104 24.87 17.03 11.52
C LEU A 104 26.24 16.64 12.09
N GLU A 105 26.44 15.40 12.52
CA GLU A 105 27.74 14.92 13.00
C GLU A 105 28.85 15.01 11.92
N MET A 106 28.49 14.91 10.64
CA MET A 106 29.42 15.08 9.52
C MET A 106 29.75 16.55 9.25
N VAL A 107 28.75 17.43 9.35
CA VAL A 107 28.86 18.84 8.96
C VAL A 107 29.43 19.71 10.09
N VAL A 108 29.05 19.44 11.34
CA VAL A 108 29.45 20.23 12.51
C VAL A 108 30.97 20.33 12.66
N PRO A 109 31.76 19.24 12.56
CA PRO A 109 33.22 19.31 12.68
C PRO A 109 33.88 20.10 11.55
N VAL A 110 33.33 20.01 10.33
CA VAL A 110 33.84 20.76 9.17
C VAL A 110 33.60 22.25 9.37
N VAL A 111 32.36 22.64 9.70
CA VAL A 111 31.99 24.06 9.94
C VAL A 111 32.78 24.62 11.13
N ALA A 112 32.88 23.86 12.22
CA ALA A 112 33.66 24.25 13.39
C ALA A 112 35.16 24.41 13.05
N GLY A 113 35.73 23.47 12.28
CA GLY A 113 37.13 23.53 11.84
C GLY A 113 37.42 24.72 10.93
N MET A 114 36.54 25.00 9.96
CA MET A 114 36.66 26.17 9.09
C MET A 114 36.55 27.49 9.85
N TRP A 115 35.63 27.57 10.84
CA TRP A 115 35.51 28.74 11.70
C TRP A 115 36.76 28.97 12.55
N LEU A 116 37.36 27.89 13.07
CA LEU A 116 38.59 27.96 13.85
C LEU A 116 39.79 28.37 12.99
N ASP A 117 39.88 27.86 11.76
CA ASP A 117 40.89 28.24 10.77
C ASP A 117 40.84 29.75 10.45
N GLN A 118 39.64 30.31 10.25
CA GLN A 118 39.48 31.76 10.04
C GLN A 118 39.94 32.59 11.24
N ARG A 119 39.77 32.07 12.45
CA ARG A 119 40.11 32.79 13.69
C ARG A 119 41.60 32.69 14.05
N LEU A 120 42.24 31.58 13.74
CA LEU A 120 43.66 31.31 14.06
C LEU A 120 44.60 31.60 12.89
N GLY A 121 44.07 31.88 11.70
CA GLY A 121 44.86 32.10 10.48
C GLY A 121 45.49 30.83 9.92
N THR A 122 44.99 29.66 10.32
CA THR A 122 45.44 28.35 9.83
C THR A 122 44.51 27.85 8.70
N GLN A 123 44.94 26.84 7.95
CA GLN A 123 44.15 26.23 6.85
C GLN A 123 43.96 24.71 7.01
N PHE A 124 44.40 24.15 8.14
CA PHE A 124 44.47 22.69 8.33
C PHE A 124 43.37 22.16 9.26
N LEU A 125 42.75 22.98 10.11
CA LEU A 125 41.76 22.52 11.09
C LEU A 125 40.45 22.10 10.41
N GLY A 126 40.04 22.78 9.34
CA GLY A 126 38.90 22.36 8.51
C GLY A 126 39.12 21.01 7.83
N LEU A 127 40.35 20.75 7.36
CA LEU A 127 40.74 19.47 6.77
C LEU A 127 40.72 18.35 7.81
N VAL A 128 41.24 18.60 9.02
CA VAL A 128 41.18 17.65 10.13
C VAL A 128 39.72 17.36 10.52
N GLY A 129 38.88 18.40 10.61
CA GLY A 129 37.44 18.27 10.87
C GLY A 129 36.74 17.40 9.82
N MET A 130 37.10 17.53 8.54
CA MET A 130 36.59 16.69 7.46
C MET A 130 37.05 15.23 7.59
N PHE A 131 38.35 15.01 7.81
CA PHE A 131 38.92 13.67 7.95
C PHE A 131 38.44 12.92 9.20
N VAL A 132 38.00 13.64 10.23
CA VAL A 132 37.44 13.03 11.46
C VAL A 132 35.92 12.89 11.36
N GLY A 133 35.23 13.92 10.86
CA GLY A 133 33.78 13.94 10.73
C GLY A 133 33.26 12.85 9.78
N VAL A 134 33.85 12.74 8.58
CA VAL A 134 33.40 11.80 7.54
C VAL A 134 33.44 10.33 8.00
N PRO A 135 34.55 9.82 8.56
CA PRO A 135 34.58 8.44 9.07
C PRO A 135 33.65 8.21 10.26
N LEU A 136 33.47 9.20 11.14
CA LEU A 136 32.56 9.09 12.28
C LEU A 136 31.10 8.91 11.83
N GLY A 137 30.61 9.72 10.89
CA GLY A 137 29.24 9.55 10.41
C GLY A 137 29.05 8.29 9.58
N ILE A 138 30.06 7.85 8.80
CA ILE A 138 30.01 6.53 8.12
C ILE A 138 29.93 5.40 9.16
N TRP A 139 30.73 5.47 10.23
CA TRP A 139 30.69 4.47 11.30
C TRP A 139 29.32 4.44 12.00
N HIS A 140 28.74 5.60 12.30
CA HIS A 140 27.39 5.69 12.86
C HIS A 140 26.32 5.11 11.92
N LEU A 141 26.37 5.40 10.61
CA LEU A 141 25.45 4.80 9.64
C LEU A 141 25.53 3.27 9.62
N THR A 142 26.75 2.71 9.60
CA THR A 142 26.94 1.25 9.57
C THR A 142 26.45 0.57 10.86
N LYS A 143 26.57 1.23 12.02
CA LYS A 143 26.07 0.72 13.29
C LYS A 143 24.54 0.75 13.35
N LEU A 144 23.94 1.80 12.80
CA LEU A 144 22.49 1.97 12.74
C LEU A 144 21.80 0.97 11.80
N SER A 145 22.40 0.75 10.63
CA SER A 145 21.90 -0.20 9.64
C SER A 145 21.87 -1.64 10.17
N LYS A 146 22.76 -2.01 11.09
CA LYS A 146 22.75 -3.33 11.74
C LYS A 146 21.60 -3.51 12.72
N HIS A 147 20.97 -2.45 13.20
CA HIS A 147 19.87 -2.52 14.16
C HIS A 147 18.49 -2.64 13.48
N SER A 148 18.37 -2.22 12.22
CA SER A 148 17.13 -2.33 11.45
C SER A 148 16.85 -3.73 10.89
N GLU A 149 17.86 -4.59 10.78
CA GLU A 149 17.71 -5.97 10.26
C GLU A 149 17.05 -6.91 11.28
N THR A 150 17.00 -6.53 12.56
CA THR A 150 16.41 -7.34 13.64
C THR A 150 14.93 -7.04 13.93
N VAL A 151 14.25 -6.24 13.10
CA VAL A 151 12.83 -5.86 13.29
C VAL A 151 11.92 -6.42 12.19
N ASP A 152 12.35 -7.49 11.51
CA ASP A 152 11.51 -8.29 10.63
C ASP A 152 11.61 -9.78 11.00
N VAL A 153 10.98 -10.18 12.11
CA VAL A 153 10.43 -11.54 12.35
C VAL A 153 9.11 -11.44 13.09
#